data_AF-A0A9E3WNJ8-F1
#
_entry.id   AF-A0A9E3WNJ8-F1
#
_cell.length_a   1.000
_cell.length_b   1.000
_cell.length_c   1.000
_cell.angle_alpha   90.00
_cell.angle_beta   90.00
_cell.angle_gamma   90.00
#
_symmetry.space_group_name_H-M   'P 1'
#
loop_
_entity.id
_entity.type
_entity.pdbx_description
1 polymer ?
#
loop_
_entity_poly.entity_id
_entity_poly.type
_entity_poly.pdbx_seq_one_letter_code
_entity_poly.pdbx_strand_id
1 'polypeptide(L)'
;MPRTEPTPTESILQRVLEGTRVASPPPVWDTLNPVKSIRQLPDDLPALIGALEEEFPEEDLEASGAFLPASNDELHLSPVLAGSPPIFMVLRREQDGHPFDLVSHEGSVTTDDPPAFHVSDDHYTRTWSGRKKRILVGFSMLDVMVLRMLRVPCSPSAGLEQMDGEQTRRLLDIQVKGGSSAQRPESLAAVCRGGFRLTLVGWQVAELVNEIPEGLHEVVAHLLGAEKAYQCDTHDSVDVWRPSAVDWDQIQAAVEFSDRDLIRRLMWKSIARSTVSLKQFEKVIAPEKVDYATARVELLRAIKRARKVGLHTEEVTARLEALNRAFDKTIVDAIIRDTMSASDSVGRSLFLAAAELMEHWHHSSELILSAKPSHDGRLYKREKVLQPEEMAERLRVVNGLVKIQRELTRRK
;
A
#
# COMPACT_ATOMS: atom_id res chain seq x y z
N MET A 1 19.22 26.82 25.64
CA MET A 1 18.28 26.17 26.56
C MET A 1 19.00 24.98 27.18
N PRO A 2 18.81 24.68 28.48
CA PRO A 2 19.39 23.49 29.09
C PRO A 2 18.90 22.24 28.35
N ARG A 3 19.81 21.29 28.06
CA ARG A 3 19.42 19.98 27.51
C ARG A 3 18.61 19.26 28.58
N THR A 4 17.34 18.99 28.30
CA THR A 4 16.54 18.07 29.12
C THR A 4 17.19 16.69 29.08
N GLU A 5 17.27 16.04 30.22
CA GLU A 5 17.71 14.65 30.30
C GLU A 5 16.74 13.77 29.48
N PRO A 6 17.25 12.76 28.75
CA PRO A 6 16.40 11.87 27.97
C PRO A 6 15.47 11.09 28.88
N THR A 7 14.26 10.81 28.39
CA THR A 7 13.35 9.89 29.10
C THR A 7 13.89 8.45 29.06
N PRO A 8 13.40 7.54 29.92
CA PRO A 8 13.74 6.11 29.82
C PRO A 8 13.46 5.55 28.41
N THR A 9 12.29 5.86 27.84
CA THR A 9 11.93 5.51 26.46
C THR A 9 12.96 6.03 25.45
N GLU A 10 13.31 7.31 25.50
CA GLU A 10 14.29 7.91 24.57
C GLU A 10 15.68 7.27 24.70
N SER A 11 16.05 6.80 25.90
CA SER A 11 17.31 6.09 26.17
C SER A 11 17.29 4.68 25.59
N ILE A 12 16.21 3.93 25.79
CA ILE A 12 16.01 2.58 25.20
C ILE A 12 16.04 2.65 23.68
N LEU A 13 15.26 3.57 23.08
CA LEU A 13 15.25 3.75 21.63
C LEU A 13 16.65 4.11 21.12
N GLN A 14 17.38 4.99 21.81
CA GLN A 14 18.76 5.31 21.44
C GLN A 14 19.69 4.08 21.53
N ARG A 15 19.51 3.22 22.53
CA ARG A 15 20.29 1.98 22.66
C ARG A 15 19.98 0.98 21.54
N VAL A 16 18.71 0.81 21.18
CA VAL A 16 18.29 0.04 19.99
C VAL A 16 19.02 0.55 18.75
N LEU A 17 19.11 1.87 18.57
CA LEU A 17 19.82 2.45 17.44
C LEU A 17 21.31 2.13 17.44
N GLU A 18 21.97 2.11 18.58
CA GLU A 18 23.39 1.75 18.67
C GLU A 18 23.68 0.30 18.27
N GLY A 19 22.73 -0.60 18.52
CA GLY A 19 22.80 -2.00 18.11
C GLY A 19 22.41 -2.28 16.65
N THR A 20 21.94 -1.27 15.91
CA THR A 20 21.54 -1.42 14.50
C THR A 20 22.61 -0.94 13.52
N ARG A 21 22.43 -1.24 12.23
CA ARG A 21 23.25 -0.67 11.14
C ARG A 21 22.46 0.36 10.33
N VAL A 22 23.17 1.24 9.61
CA VAL A 22 22.52 2.08 8.60
C VAL A 22 22.06 1.17 7.46
N ALA A 23 20.81 1.29 7.04
CA ALA A 23 20.29 0.48 5.94
C ALA A 23 21.00 0.84 4.62
N SER A 24 21.32 -0.20 3.83
CA SER A 24 21.92 -0.01 2.52
C SER A 24 20.82 0.29 1.49
N PRO A 25 21.10 1.15 0.49
CA PRO A 25 20.15 1.40 -0.59
C PRO A 25 19.80 0.11 -1.35
N PRO A 26 18.60 0.03 -1.96
CA PRO A 26 18.26 -1.05 -2.88
C PRO A 26 19.18 -1.02 -4.11
N PRO A 27 19.37 -2.14 -4.83
CA PRO A 27 20.30 -2.22 -5.96
C PRO A 27 20.12 -1.15 -7.04
N VAL A 28 18.88 -0.79 -7.36
CA VAL A 28 18.56 0.27 -8.35
C VAL A 28 19.06 1.66 -7.92
N TRP A 29 19.36 1.82 -6.63
CA TRP A 29 19.71 3.07 -5.98
C TRP A 29 21.07 3.00 -5.25
N ASP A 30 21.92 2.04 -5.63
CA ASP A 30 23.20 1.75 -4.97
C ASP A 30 24.17 2.96 -4.89
N THR A 31 23.99 3.94 -5.77
CA THR A 31 24.73 5.21 -5.79
C THR A 31 24.24 6.25 -4.79
N LEU A 32 23.08 6.04 -4.16
CA LEU A 32 22.58 6.94 -3.12
C LEU A 32 23.35 6.75 -1.81
N ASN A 33 23.73 7.87 -1.20
CA ASN A 33 24.38 7.85 0.10
C ASN A 33 23.39 7.39 1.18
N PRO A 34 23.75 6.36 1.98
CA PRO A 34 22.95 5.95 3.13
C PRO A 34 22.70 7.10 4.11
N VAL A 35 21.52 7.09 4.73
CA VAL A 35 21.09 8.12 5.68
C VAL A 35 20.97 7.53 7.09
N LYS A 36 21.58 8.19 8.08
CA LYS A 36 21.59 7.71 9.48
C LYS A 36 20.20 7.51 10.09
N SER A 37 19.18 8.17 9.55
CA SER A 37 17.80 8.05 10.02
C SER A 37 17.06 6.82 9.48
N ILE A 38 17.68 6.00 8.63
CA ILE A 38 17.11 4.73 8.19
C ILE A 38 18.04 3.63 8.68
N ARG A 39 17.49 2.73 9.48
CA ARG A 39 18.23 1.69 10.18
C ARG A 39 17.71 0.32 9.80
N GLN A 40 18.58 -0.65 9.94
CA GLN A 40 18.26 -2.06 9.78
C GLN A 40 18.70 -2.80 11.03
N LEU A 41 17.84 -3.69 11.53
CA LEU A 41 18.21 -4.55 12.64
C LEU A 41 19.44 -5.42 12.31
N PRO A 42 20.25 -5.78 13.32
CA PRO A 42 21.36 -6.70 13.13
C PRO A 42 20.85 -8.12 12.82
N ASP A 43 21.73 -8.94 12.24
CA ASP A 43 21.41 -10.34 11.94
C ASP A 43 21.33 -11.20 13.23
N ASP A 44 22.02 -10.78 14.30
CA ASP A 44 21.99 -11.40 15.63
C ASP A 44 21.03 -10.64 16.56
N LEU A 45 19.72 -10.84 16.36
CA LEU A 45 18.68 -10.24 17.20
C LEU A 45 18.77 -10.66 18.68
N PRO A 46 19.01 -11.95 19.03
CA PRO A 46 19.12 -12.36 20.42
C PRO A 46 20.19 -11.59 21.20
N ALA A 47 21.34 -11.28 20.59
CA ALA A 47 22.38 -10.50 21.25
C ALA A 47 21.95 -9.05 21.52
N LEU A 48 21.19 -8.42 20.61
CA LEU A 48 20.64 -7.08 20.83
C LEU A 48 19.63 -7.08 21.99
N ILE A 49 18.74 -8.06 22.04
CA ILE A 49 17.72 -8.20 23.09
C ILE A 49 18.39 -8.40 24.44
N GLY A 50 19.31 -9.36 24.56
CA GLY A 50 20.01 -9.62 25.83
C GLY A 50 20.80 -8.40 26.33
N ALA A 51 21.41 -7.63 25.42
CA ALA A 51 22.10 -6.38 25.81
C ALA A 51 21.15 -5.29 26.32
N LEU A 52 19.89 -5.28 25.87
CA LEU A 52 18.86 -4.34 26.36
C LEU A 52 18.29 -4.79 27.71
N GLU A 53 18.07 -6.09 27.90
CA GLU A 53 17.62 -6.69 29.17
C GLU A 53 18.68 -6.54 30.28
N GLU A 54 19.97 -6.57 29.94
CA GLU A 54 21.05 -6.32 30.91
C GLU A 54 21.12 -4.86 31.36
N GLU A 55 20.68 -3.91 30.52
CA GLU A 55 20.84 -2.46 30.74
C GLU A 55 19.59 -1.80 31.33
N PHE A 56 18.40 -2.27 30.96
CA PHE A 56 17.13 -1.65 31.35
C PHE A 56 16.22 -2.63 32.10
N PRO A 57 15.47 -2.16 33.10
CA PRO A 57 14.40 -2.95 33.71
C PRO A 57 13.36 -3.38 32.68
N GLU A 58 12.82 -4.59 32.84
CA GLU A 58 11.76 -5.13 31.99
C GLU A 58 10.55 -4.18 31.87
N GLU A 59 10.12 -3.58 32.98
CA GLU A 59 9.02 -2.60 33.01
C GLU A 59 9.27 -1.40 32.08
N ASP A 60 10.52 -0.93 31.99
CA ASP A 60 10.89 0.19 31.12
C ASP A 60 10.94 -0.26 29.64
N LEU A 61 11.39 -1.49 29.38
CA LEU A 61 11.41 -2.08 28.04
C LEU A 61 9.99 -2.21 27.47
N GLU A 62 9.05 -2.73 28.27
CA GLU A 62 7.63 -2.82 27.89
C GLU A 62 7.01 -1.43 27.71
N ALA A 63 7.21 -0.52 28.68
CA ALA A 63 6.66 0.83 28.64
C ALA A 63 7.21 1.66 27.47
N SER A 64 8.37 1.30 26.93
CA SER A 64 8.93 1.95 25.73
C SER A 64 8.18 1.59 24.44
N GLY A 65 7.41 0.50 24.44
CA GLY A 65 6.77 -0.07 23.25
C GLY A 65 7.74 -0.76 22.28
N ALA A 66 9.06 -0.72 22.54
CA ALA A 66 10.07 -1.41 21.72
C ALA A 66 10.03 -2.93 21.92
N PHE A 67 9.49 -3.37 23.06
CA PHE A 67 9.30 -4.77 23.43
C PHE A 67 7.86 -5.03 23.80
N LEU A 68 7.37 -6.22 23.45
CA LEU A 68 6.05 -6.71 23.79
C LEU A 68 6.17 -8.07 24.49
N PRO A 69 5.34 -8.35 25.50
CA PRO A 69 5.29 -9.66 26.13
C PRO A 69 4.72 -10.69 25.16
N ALA A 70 5.36 -11.85 25.03
CA ALA A 70 4.82 -13.00 24.33
C ALA A 70 4.06 -13.95 25.26
N SER A 71 3.41 -14.96 24.66
CA SER A 71 2.57 -15.94 25.36
C SER A 71 3.29 -16.81 26.40
N ASN A 72 4.62 -16.77 26.44
CA ASN A 72 5.51 -17.56 27.29
C ASN A 72 6.30 -16.70 28.30
N ASP A 73 5.88 -15.46 28.54
CA ASP A 73 6.61 -14.48 29.37
C ASP A 73 8.01 -14.13 28.84
N GLU A 74 8.30 -14.39 27.55
CA GLU A 74 9.50 -13.89 26.89
C GLU A 74 9.22 -12.52 26.24
N LEU A 75 10.19 -11.61 26.30
CA LEU A 75 10.11 -10.32 25.60
C LEU A 75 10.46 -10.51 24.11
N HIS A 76 9.60 -9.99 23.24
CA HIS A 76 9.86 -9.92 21.80
C HIS A 76 9.97 -8.49 21.35
N LEU A 77 10.81 -8.24 20.33
CA LEU A 77 10.84 -6.94 19.68
C LEU A 77 9.47 -6.62 19.08
N SER A 78 9.06 -5.37 19.21
CA SER A 78 7.86 -4.82 18.59
C SER A 78 7.81 -5.16 17.10
N PRO A 79 6.64 -5.54 16.53
CA PRO A 79 6.47 -5.76 15.10
C PRO A 79 6.95 -4.59 14.26
N VAL A 80 6.87 -3.36 14.79
CA VAL A 80 7.39 -2.15 14.14
C VAL A 80 8.88 -2.26 13.83
N LEU A 81 9.65 -2.91 14.70
CA LEU A 81 11.08 -3.14 14.50
C LEU A 81 11.35 -4.46 13.77
N ALA A 82 10.63 -5.52 14.13
CA ALA A 82 10.85 -6.89 13.67
C ALA A 82 10.23 -7.23 12.30
N GLY A 83 9.50 -6.29 11.67
CA GLY A 83 8.82 -6.49 10.38
C GLY A 83 9.76 -6.90 9.24
N SER A 84 9.17 -7.30 8.10
CA SER A 84 9.92 -7.73 6.92
C SER A 84 9.74 -6.72 5.77
N PRO A 85 10.80 -6.05 5.28
CA PRO A 85 12.18 -6.12 5.76
C PRO A 85 12.35 -5.42 7.12
N PRO A 86 13.37 -5.79 7.93
CA PRO A 86 13.60 -5.23 9.26
C PRO A 86 14.27 -3.85 9.18
N ILE A 87 13.60 -2.94 8.47
CA ILE A 87 14.04 -1.57 8.17
C ILE A 87 13.02 -0.60 8.79
N PHE A 88 13.53 0.38 9.52
CA PHE A 88 12.71 1.40 10.16
C PHE A 88 13.35 2.78 10.04
N MET A 89 12.52 3.81 10.18
CA MET A 89 12.91 5.21 10.17
C MET A 89 12.96 5.76 11.59
N VAL A 90 13.99 6.55 11.88
CA VAL A 90 14.21 7.21 13.17
C VAL A 90 13.70 8.64 13.09
N LEU A 91 12.82 9.02 14.03
CA LEU A 91 12.33 10.38 14.16
C LEU A 91 13.05 11.10 15.31
N ARG A 92 13.59 12.30 15.04
CA ARG A 92 14.30 13.11 16.04
C ARG A 92 13.81 14.55 16.00
N ARG A 93 13.62 15.19 17.15
CA ARG A 93 13.24 16.63 17.19
C ARG A 93 14.41 17.54 16.82
N GLU A 94 15.64 17.06 17.00
CA GLU A 94 16.88 17.75 16.65
C GLU A 94 17.79 16.83 15.84
N GLN A 95 18.70 17.38 15.03
CA GLN A 95 19.54 16.60 14.10
C GLN A 95 20.27 15.42 14.77
N ASP A 96 20.83 15.66 15.95
CA ASP A 96 21.60 14.69 16.72
C ASP A 96 21.02 14.49 18.14
N GLY A 97 19.79 14.95 18.38
CA GLY A 97 19.08 14.74 19.66
C GLY A 97 18.52 13.34 19.77
N HIS A 98 18.05 12.92 20.96
CA HIS A 98 17.49 11.58 21.17
C HIS A 98 16.30 11.26 20.24
N PRO A 99 16.13 9.99 19.85
CA PRO A 99 14.98 9.59 19.05
C PRO A 99 13.74 9.67 19.92
N PHE A 100 12.70 10.33 19.42
CA PHE A 100 11.42 10.35 20.12
C PHE A 100 10.50 9.22 19.66
N ASP A 101 10.79 8.63 18.49
CA ASP A 101 10.03 7.51 17.95
C ASP A 101 10.81 6.75 16.86
N LEU A 102 10.43 5.48 16.66
CA LEU A 102 10.90 4.62 15.58
C LEU A 102 9.67 4.15 14.80
N VAL A 103 9.69 4.30 13.48
CA VAL A 103 8.50 4.04 12.65
C VAL A 103 8.82 3.12 11.48
N SER A 104 7.88 2.24 11.14
CA SER A 104 7.97 1.35 9.98
C SER A 104 6.63 1.23 9.25
N HIS A 105 6.50 0.25 8.36
CA HIS A 105 5.23 -0.03 7.68
C HIS A 105 4.18 -0.66 8.62
N GLU A 106 4.60 -1.13 9.80
CA GLU A 106 3.70 -1.69 10.83
C GLU A 106 3.19 -0.64 11.82
N GLY A 107 3.76 0.58 11.82
CA GLY A 107 3.30 1.68 12.68
C GLY A 107 4.43 2.44 13.36
N SER A 108 4.15 2.89 14.58
CA SER A 108 5.04 3.66 15.45
C SER A 108 5.34 2.85 16.71
N VAL A 109 6.56 2.92 17.24
CA VAL A 109 6.94 2.20 18.47
C VAL A 109 6.29 2.83 19.71
N THR A 110 6.24 4.17 19.76
CA THR A 110 5.88 4.91 20.98
C THR A 110 4.42 5.35 21.05
N THR A 111 3.62 5.11 20.01
CA THR A 111 2.26 5.62 19.91
C THR A 111 1.41 4.78 18.96
N ASP A 112 0.10 4.74 19.21
CA ASP A 112 -0.88 4.09 18.34
C ASP A 112 -1.28 4.98 17.14
N ASP A 113 -0.83 6.23 17.10
CA ASP A 113 -1.08 7.14 15.98
C ASP A 113 -0.25 6.73 14.75
N PRO A 114 -0.83 6.84 13.51
CA PRO A 114 -0.08 6.60 12.29
C PRO A 114 1.19 7.47 12.22
N PRO A 115 2.33 6.95 11.76
CA PRO A 115 3.60 7.69 11.68
C PRO A 115 3.51 9.06 11.01
N ALA A 116 2.58 9.19 10.04
CA ALA A 116 2.33 10.43 9.33
C ALA A 116 2.00 11.60 10.27
N PHE A 117 1.40 11.35 11.43
CA PHE A 117 0.99 12.38 12.41
C PHE A 117 2.19 13.04 13.10
N HIS A 118 3.28 12.29 13.29
CA HIS A 118 4.43 12.71 14.09
C HIS A 118 5.66 13.06 13.25
N VAL A 119 5.72 12.57 12.01
CA VAL A 119 6.85 12.84 11.10
C VAL A 119 7.07 14.33 10.82
N SER A 120 6.06 15.18 11.05
CA SER A 120 6.18 16.63 10.92
C SER A 120 6.97 17.30 12.06
N ASP A 121 7.14 16.63 13.20
CA ASP A 121 8.01 17.08 14.30
C ASP A 121 9.48 16.69 14.07
N ASP A 122 9.72 15.71 13.20
CA ASP A 122 11.06 15.27 12.84
C ASP A 122 11.88 16.38 12.17
N HIS A 123 13.10 16.57 12.66
CA HIS A 123 14.05 17.60 12.23
C HIS A 123 14.31 17.52 10.72
N TYR A 124 14.51 16.31 10.19
CA TYR A 124 14.79 16.13 8.77
C TYR A 124 13.60 16.54 7.91
N THR A 125 12.40 16.08 8.26
CA THR A 125 11.16 16.47 7.57
C THR A 125 10.97 17.98 7.59
N ARG A 126 11.14 18.63 8.74
CA ARG A 126 11.04 20.10 8.86
C ARG A 126 12.09 20.81 8.00
N THR A 127 13.33 20.31 7.99
CA THR A 127 14.43 20.89 7.21
C THR A 127 14.16 20.83 5.70
N TRP A 128 13.61 19.71 5.20
CA TRP A 128 13.47 19.47 3.76
C TRP A 128 12.08 19.74 3.18
N SER A 129 11.07 19.97 4.02
CA SER A 129 9.68 20.20 3.55
C SER A 129 9.48 21.53 2.80
N GLY A 130 10.39 22.48 3.01
CA GLY A 130 10.38 23.77 2.33
C GLY A 130 9.06 24.54 2.53
N ARG A 131 8.73 25.42 1.57
CA ARG A 131 7.53 26.27 1.65
C ARG A 131 6.22 25.52 1.42
N LYS A 132 6.25 24.38 0.73
CA LYS A 132 5.03 23.63 0.35
C LYS A 132 4.55 22.67 1.43
N LYS A 133 5.34 22.42 2.48
CA LYS A 133 5.00 21.57 3.62
C LYS A 133 4.35 20.25 3.18
N ARG A 134 5.02 19.51 2.31
CA ARG A 134 4.50 18.26 1.75
C ARG A 134 5.28 17.07 2.31
N ILE A 135 4.58 16.02 2.69
CA ILE A 135 5.14 14.75 3.16
C ILE A 135 4.68 13.67 2.19
N LEU A 136 5.62 12.97 1.57
CA LEU A 136 5.31 11.83 0.71
C LEU A 136 5.09 10.58 1.56
N VAL A 137 3.99 9.88 1.31
CA VAL A 137 3.63 8.67 2.05
C VAL A 137 3.97 7.46 1.18
N GLY A 138 4.99 6.71 1.59
CA GLY A 138 5.44 5.48 0.92
C GLY A 138 4.77 4.24 1.53
N PHE A 139 4.50 3.25 0.69
CA PHE A 139 3.77 2.02 1.06
C PHE A 139 4.70 0.84 1.37
N SER A 140 6.00 0.97 1.08
CA SER A 140 7.03 0.06 1.57
C SER A 140 8.12 0.83 2.31
N MET A 141 8.82 0.17 3.25
CA MET A 141 9.97 0.80 3.91
C MET A 141 11.15 1.03 2.97
N LEU A 142 11.24 0.28 1.86
CA LEU A 142 12.23 0.53 0.83
C LEU A 142 11.94 1.86 0.10
N ASP A 143 10.67 2.16 -0.20
CA ASP A 143 10.28 3.45 -0.82
C ASP A 143 10.61 4.61 0.11
N VAL A 144 10.22 4.50 1.38
CA VAL A 144 10.51 5.50 2.42
C VAL A 144 12.02 5.73 2.53
N MET A 145 12.81 4.65 2.50
CA MET A 145 14.27 4.74 2.53
C MET A 145 14.82 5.54 1.34
N VAL A 146 14.40 5.23 0.10
CA VAL A 146 14.87 5.94 -1.10
C VAL A 146 14.44 7.41 -1.07
N LEU A 147 13.18 7.70 -0.71
CA LEU A 147 12.68 9.07 -0.55
C LEU A 147 13.53 9.86 0.47
N ARG A 148 13.83 9.22 1.60
CA ARG A 148 14.69 9.81 2.63
C ARG A 148 16.09 10.07 2.09
N MET A 149 16.72 9.11 1.41
CA MET A 149 18.04 9.28 0.78
C MET A 149 18.04 10.40 -0.27
N LEU A 150 16.92 10.64 -0.96
CA LEU A 150 16.76 11.73 -1.91
C LEU A 150 16.46 13.10 -1.25
N ARG A 151 16.53 13.20 0.09
CA ARG A 151 16.17 14.43 0.83
C ARG A 151 14.76 14.89 0.54
N VAL A 152 13.85 13.93 0.45
CA VAL A 152 12.43 14.18 0.30
C VAL A 152 11.75 13.88 1.64
N PRO A 153 10.94 14.80 2.20
CA PRO A 153 10.19 14.52 3.41
C PRO A 153 9.18 13.42 3.16
N CYS A 154 9.21 12.39 4.00
CA CYS A 154 8.40 11.19 3.79
C CYS A 154 7.99 10.52 5.10
N SER A 155 6.95 9.69 5.02
CA SER A 155 6.43 8.83 6.09
C SER A 155 6.06 7.46 5.51
N PRO A 156 6.12 6.37 6.28
CA PRO A 156 5.37 5.17 5.93
C PRO A 156 3.85 5.43 5.97
N SER A 157 3.09 4.63 5.22
CA SER A 157 1.62 4.64 5.16
C SER A 157 0.93 3.93 6.33
N ALA A 158 1.69 3.30 7.21
CA ALA A 158 1.20 2.44 8.28
C ALA A 158 0.01 3.02 9.05
N GLY A 159 -1.07 2.25 9.17
CA GLY A 159 -2.25 2.59 9.96
C GLY A 159 -3.19 3.61 9.32
N LEU A 160 -2.86 4.19 8.16
CA LEU A 160 -3.73 5.17 7.49
C LEU A 160 -5.06 4.58 7.01
N GLU A 161 -5.08 3.29 6.69
CA GLU A 161 -6.26 2.53 6.28
C GLU A 161 -7.13 2.05 7.47
N GLN A 162 -6.57 2.12 8.68
CA GLN A 162 -7.20 1.66 9.93
C GLN A 162 -7.52 2.80 10.89
N MET A 163 -7.35 4.06 10.47
CA MET A 163 -7.60 5.21 11.33
C MET A 163 -9.01 5.20 11.89
N ASP A 164 -9.12 5.50 13.17
CA ASP A 164 -10.41 5.69 13.78
C ASP A 164 -11.02 7.06 13.42
N GLY A 165 -12.21 7.34 13.96
CA GLY A 165 -12.89 8.61 13.71
C GLY A 165 -12.20 9.83 14.32
N GLU A 166 -11.44 9.69 15.39
CA GLU A 166 -10.70 10.79 16.02
C GLU A 166 -9.45 11.13 15.22
N GLN A 167 -8.65 10.12 14.87
CA GLN A 167 -7.47 10.23 14.02
C GLN A 167 -7.83 10.83 12.67
N THR A 168 -8.91 10.36 12.04
CA THR A 168 -9.40 10.91 10.77
C THR A 168 -9.76 12.39 10.87
N ARG A 169 -10.49 12.79 11.93
CA ARG A 169 -10.85 14.22 12.13
C ARG A 169 -9.62 15.09 12.37
N ARG A 170 -8.63 14.57 13.11
CA ARG A 170 -7.34 15.23 13.31
C ARG A 170 -6.66 15.43 11.95
N LEU A 171 -6.45 14.36 11.18
CA LEU A 171 -5.79 14.42 9.87
C LEU A 171 -6.42 15.43 8.90
N LEU A 172 -7.76 15.45 8.85
CA LEU A 172 -8.53 16.27 7.91
C LEU A 172 -8.86 17.67 8.46
N ASP A 173 -8.36 18.04 9.66
CA ASP A 173 -8.69 19.27 10.40
C ASP A 173 -10.20 19.59 10.38
N ILE A 174 -11.03 18.55 10.56
CA ILE A 174 -12.49 18.70 10.50
C ILE A 174 -12.93 19.40 11.78
N GLN A 175 -13.10 20.71 11.68
CA GLN A 175 -13.72 21.48 12.76
C GLN A 175 -15.17 21.05 12.88
N VAL A 176 -15.53 20.46 14.03
CA VAL A 176 -16.92 20.24 14.39
C VAL A 176 -17.58 21.60 14.54
N LYS A 177 -18.27 22.04 13.49
CA LYS A 177 -19.05 23.29 13.47
C LYS A 177 -20.06 23.23 14.62
N GLY A 178 -19.72 23.87 15.75
CA GLY A 178 -20.56 23.92 16.95
C GLY A 178 -19.82 23.73 18.28
N GLY A 179 -18.56 23.27 18.28
CA GLY A 179 -17.75 23.19 19.50
C GLY A 179 -17.04 24.52 19.79
N SER A 180 -17.32 25.14 20.93
CA SER A 180 -16.59 26.32 21.41
C SER A 180 -15.08 26.06 21.38
N SER A 181 -14.34 26.92 20.66
CA SER A 181 -12.88 26.86 20.42
C SER A 181 -12.01 26.90 21.70
N ALA A 182 -12.59 26.96 22.90
CA ALA A 182 -11.87 27.25 24.13
C ALA A 182 -11.18 26.05 24.79
N GLN A 183 -11.40 24.82 24.31
CA GLN A 183 -10.76 23.61 24.86
C GLN A 183 -10.27 22.69 23.74
N ARG A 184 -9.37 23.18 22.88
CA ARG A 184 -8.59 22.29 22.01
C ARG A 184 -7.59 21.53 22.90
N PRO A 185 -7.58 20.19 22.93
CA PRO A 185 -6.51 19.44 23.58
C PRO A 185 -5.17 19.86 22.95
N GLU A 186 -4.17 20.15 23.79
CA GLU A 186 -2.82 20.52 23.33
C GLU A 186 -2.11 19.40 22.53
N SER A 187 -2.70 18.21 22.43
CA SER A 187 -2.17 17.01 21.76
C SER A 187 -2.53 16.86 20.27
N LEU A 188 -3.16 17.85 19.62
CA LEU A 188 -3.43 17.76 18.18
C LEU A 188 -2.13 17.51 17.39
N ALA A 189 -2.09 16.48 16.53
CA ALA A 189 -0.89 16.13 15.80
C ALA A 189 -0.34 17.30 14.97
N ALA A 190 0.98 17.37 14.87
CA ALA A 190 1.68 18.49 14.24
C ALA A 190 1.39 18.62 12.73
N VAL A 191 0.92 17.57 12.05
CA VAL A 191 0.40 17.67 10.67
C VAL A 191 -0.73 18.68 10.57
N CYS A 192 -1.67 18.62 11.52
CA CYS A 192 -2.86 19.48 11.59
C CYS A 192 -2.48 20.91 11.99
N ARG A 193 -1.48 21.09 12.87
CA ARG A 193 -0.98 22.42 13.29
C ARG A 193 -0.08 23.08 12.24
N GLY A 194 0.68 22.27 11.51
CA GLY A 194 1.72 22.70 10.60
C GLY A 194 1.21 23.06 9.22
N GLY A 195 -0.02 22.66 8.84
CA GLY A 195 -0.53 22.81 7.48
C GLY A 195 0.26 21.94 6.49
N PHE A 196 0.64 20.74 6.93
CA PHE A 196 1.29 19.78 6.04
C PHE A 196 0.25 19.08 5.18
N ARG A 197 0.58 18.88 3.90
CA ARG A 197 -0.20 18.04 2.99
C ARG A 197 0.47 16.68 2.85
N LEU A 198 -0.31 15.61 2.99
CA LEU A 198 0.14 14.26 2.68
C LEU A 198 -0.03 14.00 1.18
N THR A 199 0.98 13.39 0.58
CA THR A 199 0.95 12.97 -0.82
C THR A 199 1.23 11.49 -0.88
N LEU A 200 0.19 10.69 -1.14
CA LEU A 200 0.31 9.24 -1.29
C LEU A 200 1.11 8.94 -2.56
N VAL A 201 2.18 8.18 -2.42
CA VAL A 201 3.04 7.81 -3.56
C VAL A 201 2.34 6.68 -4.33
N GLY A 202 1.91 6.98 -5.55
CA GLY A 202 1.14 6.08 -6.43
C GLY A 202 1.98 5.21 -7.34
N TRP A 203 3.24 4.96 -6.98
CA TRP A 203 4.19 4.12 -7.71
C TRP A 203 5.24 3.52 -6.76
N GLN A 204 5.96 2.47 -7.19
CA GLN A 204 6.97 1.79 -6.39
C GLN A 204 8.35 2.39 -6.64
N VAL A 205 8.80 3.25 -5.72
CA VAL A 205 10.01 4.08 -5.85
C VAL A 205 11.27 3.23 -5.77
N ALA A 206 11.34 2.32 -4.81
CA ALA A 206 12.52 1.49 -4.56
C ALA A 206 12.84 0.56 -5.73
N GLU A 207 11.81 0.01 -6.36
CA GLU A 207 11.94 -0.90 -7.49
C GLU A 207 12.05 -0.17 -8.82
N LEU A 208 11.79 1.14 -8.82
CA LEU A 208 11.68 1.97 -10.02
C LEU A 208 10.66 1.36 -10.99
N VAL A 209 9.43 1.15 -10.50
CA VAL A 209 8.30 0.61 -11.28
C VAL A 209 7.08 1.53 -11.16
N ASN A 210 6.46 1.93 -12.28
CA ASN A 210 5.27 2.79 -12.32
C ASN A 210 3.94 2.02 -12.12
N GLU A 211 3.92 1.15 -11.12
CA GLU A 211 2.76 0.33 -10.72
C GLU A 211 2.21 0.79 -9.38
N ILE A 212 0.89 0.65 -9.19
CA ILE A 212 0.23 1.04 -7.93
C ILE A 212 0.78 0.17 -6.80
N PRO A 213 1.30 0.75 -5.70
CA PRO A 213 1.80 -0.04 -4.60
C PRO A 213 0.66 -0.69 -3.82
N GLU A 214 0.96 -1.84 -3.20
CA GLU A 214 0.04 -2.54 -2.29
C GLU A 214 -0.39 -1.62 -1.13
N GLY A 215 -1.66 -1.70 -0.71
CA GLY A 215 -2.22 -0.88 0.37
C GLY A 215 -2.73 0.50 -0.05
N LEU A 216 -2.32 1.03 -1.22
CA LEU A 216 -2.76 2.37 -1.64
C LEU A 216 -4.27 2.44 -1.90
N HIS A 217 -4.86 1.38 -2.45
CA HIS A 217 -6.30 1.35 -2.72
C HIS A 217 -7.12 1.40 -1.43
N GLU A 218 -6.68 0.68 -0.40
CA GLU A 218 -7.29 0.57 0.91
C GLU A 218 -7.25 1.93 1.62
N VAL A 219 -6.10 2.59 1.65
CA VAL A 219 -5.96 3.95 2.21
C VAL A 219 -6.86 4.95 1.49
N VAL A 220 -6.88 4.94 0.15
CA VAL A 220 -7.72 5.84 -0.64
C VAL A 220 -9.21 5.57 -0.39
N ALA A 221 -9.62 4.31 -0.35
CA ALA A 221 -11.01 3.92 -0.08
C ALA A 221 -11.44 4.35 1.34
N HIS A 222 -10.58 4.15 2.34
CA HIS A 222 -10.81 4.58 3.71
C HIS A 222 -11.02 6.10 3.78
N LEU A 223 -10.09 6.89 3.22
CA LEU A 223 -10.14 8.35 3.24
C LEU A 223 -11.36 8.92 2.48
N LEU A 224 -11.74 8.32 1.34
CA LEU A 224 -12.96 8.70 0.62
C LEU A 224 -14.23 8.34 1.40
N GLY A 225 -14.23 7.21 2.12
CA GLY A 225 -15.28 6.81 3.04
C GLY A 225 -15.45 7.82 4.18
N ALA A 226 -14.34 8.24 4.78
CA ALA A 226 -14.27 9.29 5.79
C ALA A 226 -14.78 10.64 5.27
N GLU A 227 -14.36 11.06 4.08
CA GLU A 227 -14.84 12.27 3.42
C GLU A 227 -16.37 12.27 3.30
N LYS A 228 -16.95 11.15 2.86
CA LYS A 228 -18.41 10.98 2.77
C LYS A 228 -19.08 11.02 4.15
N ALA A 229 -18.50 10.34 5.13
CA ALA A 229 -19.07 10.23 6.48
C ALA A 229 -19.08 11.59 7.21
N TYR A 230 -18.00 12.36 7.08
CA TYR A 230 -17.83 13.64 7.76
C TYR A 230 -18.20 14.85 6.91
N GLN A 231 -18.60 14.66 5.65
CA GLN A 231 -18.96 15.74 4.72
C GLN A 231 -17.85 16.80 4.61
N CYS A 232 -16.60 16.35 4.53
CA CYS A 232 -15.42 17.21 4.37
C CYS A 232 -14.80 17.02 2.98
N ASP A 233 -13.80 17.82 2.62
CA ASP A 233 -13.04 17.64 1.39
C ASP A 233 -11.59 17.26 1.74
N THR A 234 -11.12 16.13 1.21
CA THR A 234 -9.74 15.66 1.43
C THR A 234 -8.72 16.37 0.56
N HIS A 235 -9.14 17.09 -0.50
CA HIS A 235 -8.27 17.67 -1.53
C HIS A 235 -7.13 18.55 -0.99
N ASP A 236 -7.39 19.28 0.10
CA ASP A 236 -6.41 20.21 0.63
C ASP A 236 -5.38 19.56 1.56
N SER A 237 -5.71 18.38 2.11
CA SER A 237 -4.92 17.65 3.10
C SER A 237 -4.22 16.42 2.53
N VAL A 238 -4.83 15.76 1.54
CA VAL A 238 -4.32 14.52 0.94
C VAL A 238 -4.49 14.53 -0.58
N ASP A 239 -3.41 14.24 -1.30
CA ASP A 239 -3.43 13.98 -2.75
C ASP A 239 -2.63 12.72 -3.10
N VAL A 240 -2.74 12.23 -4.34
CA VAL A 240 -1.96 11.08 -4.84
C VAL A 240 -1.03 11.55 -5.93
N TRP A 241 0.24 11.18 -5.85
CA TRP A 241 1.22 11.44 -6.90
C TRP A 241 1.56 10.17 -7.66
N ARG A 242 1.30 10.16 -8.96
CA ARG A 242 1.79 9.13 -9.88
C ARG A 242 2.44 9.79 -11.09
N PRO A 243 3.74 9.57 -11.36
CA PRO A 243 4.40 10.16 -12.53
C PRO A 243 3.66 9.84 -13.83
N SER A 244 3.52 10.85 -14.69
CA SER A 244 3.12 10.63 -16.08
C SER A 244 4.19 9.80 -16.80
N ALA A 245 3.86 9.16 -17.93
CA ALA A 245 4.86 8.42 -18.73
C ALA A 245 6.09 9.28 -19.08
N VAL A 246 5.87 10.55 -19.43
CA VAL A 246 6.96 11.47 -19.77
C VAL A 246 7.83 11.82 -18.56
N ASP A 247 7.23 12.06 -17.40
CA ASP A 247 8.01 12.34 -16.19
C ASP A 247 8.71 11.07 -15.68
N TRP A 248 8.08 9.91 -15.86
CA TRP A 248 8.62 8.60 -15.56
C TRP A 248 9.92 8.33 -16.32
N ASP A 249 9.88 8.46 -17.65
CA ASP A 249 11.06 8.24 -18.51
C ASP A 249 12.21 9.18 -18.12
N GLN A 250 11.90 10.43 -17.75
CA GLN A 250 12.91 11.40 -17.30
C GLN A 250 13.52 11.01 -15.94
N ILE A 251 12.70 10.54 -14.99
CA ILE A 251 13.19 10.08 -13.68
C ILE A 251 14.06 8.85 -13.87
N GLN A 252 13.62 7.86 -14.65
CA GLN A 252 14.38 6.65 -14.93
C GLN A 252 15.74 6.96 -15.57
N ALA A 253 15.76 7.80 -16.61
CA ALA A 253 17.03 8.24 -17.21
C ALA A 253 17.95 8.93 -16.19
N ALA A 254 17.42 9.78 -15.31
CA ALA A 254 18.23 10.44 -14.28
C ALA A 254 18.81 9.45 -13.25
N VAL A 255 18.08 8.37 -12.93
CA VAL A 255 18.58 7.27 -12.07
C VAL A 255 19.71 6.52 -12.75
N GLU A 256 19.59 6.22 -14.04
CA GLU A 256 20.65 5.58 -14.83
C GLU A 256 21.97 6.39 -14.84
N PHE A 257 21.88 7.72 -14.84
CA PHE A 257 23.04 8.61 -14.71
C PHE A 257 23.48 8.88 -13.27
N SER A 258 22.77 8.34 -12.27
CA SER A 258 23.06 8.53 -10.84
C SER A 258 23.14 10.00 -10.40
N ASP A 259 22.42 10.90 -11.09
CA ASP A 259 22.39 12.33 -10.78
C ASP A 259 21.31 12.61 -9.73
N ARG A 260 21.69 12.51 -8.45
CA ARG A 260 20.79 12.73 -7.31
C ARG A 260 20.04 14.06 -7.35
N ASP A 261 20.69 15.14 -7.77
CA ASP A 261 20.06 16.46 -7.79
C ASP A 261 19.08 16.59 -8.95
N LEU A 262 19.40 16.00 -10.11
CA LEU A 262 18.46 15.88 -11.22
C LEU A 262 17.26 15.02 -10.86
N ILE A 263 17.45 13.83 -10.26
CA ILE A 263 16.38 12.93 -9.81
C ILE A 263 15.43 13.71 -8.89
N ARG A 264 15.97 14.32 -7.83
CA ARG A 264 15.17 15.09 -6.86
C ARG A 264 14.38 16.22 -7.53
N ARG A 265 15.01 16.98 -8.43
CA ARG A 265 14.37 18.07 -9.17
C ARG A 265 13.25 17.56 -10.07
N LEU A 266 13.47 16.45 -10.77
CA LEU A 266 12.48 15.84 -11.66
C LEU A 266 11.30 15.27 -10.88
N MET A 267 11.52 14.62 -9.74
CA MET A 267 10.46 14.17 -8.84
C MET A 267 9.60 15.35 -8.38
N TRP A 268 10.19 16.43 -7.90
CA TRP A 268 9.42 17.61 -7.48
C TRP A 268 8.65 18.29 -8.63
N LYS A 269 9.23 18.28 -9.84
CA LYS A 269 8.56 18.76 -11.05
C LYS A 269 7.38 17.87 -11.43
N SER A 270 7.53 16.54 -11.31
CA SER A 270 6.46 15.56 -11.51
C SER A 270 5.37 15.71 -10.46
N ILE A 271 5.72 15.79 -9.17
CA ILE A 271 4.77 16.03 -8.07
C ILE A 271 3.93 17.28 -8.37
N ALA A 272 4.53 18.36 -8.86
CA ALA A 272 3.78 19.58 -9.18
C ALA A 272 2.79 19.44 -10.35
N ARG A 273 2.92 18.42 -11.21
CA ARG A 273 2.15 18.26 -12.46
C ARG A 273 1.22 17.05 -12.47
N SER A 274 1.62 15.99 -11.77
CA SER A 274 1.02 14.67 -11.81
C SER A 274 0.45 14.23 -10.46
N THR A 275 0.26 15.19 -9.54
CA THR A 275 -0.59 14.97 -8.38
C THR A 275 -2.05 15.16 -8.75
N VAL A 276 -2.89 14.24 -8.30
CA VAL A 276 -4.34 14.27 -8.49
C VAL A 276 -5.04 14.10 -7.15
N SER A 277 -6.30 14.56 -7.06
CA SER A 277 -7.10 14.36 -5.84
C SER A 277 -7.47 12.89 -5.65
N LEU A 278 -7.86 12.50 -4.43
CA LEU A 278 -8.30 11.12 -4.15
C LEU A 278 -9.44 10.68 -5.08
N LYS A 279 -10.44 11.54 -5.31
CA LYS A 279 -11.56 11.27 -6.23
C LYS A 279 -11.13 11.14 -7.68
N GLN A 280 -10.14 11.91 -8.13
CA GLN A 280 -9.59 11.80 -9.49
C GLN A 280 -8.80 10.52 -9.63
N PHE A 281 -7.96 10.20 -8.63
CA PHE A 281 -7.22 8.94 -8.57
C PHE A 281 -8.18 7.75 -8.60
N GLU A 282 -9.21 7.73 -7.75
CA GLU A 282 -10.25 6.69 -7.76
C GLU A 282 -10.89 6.57 -9.14
N LYS A 283 -11.20 7.65 -9.87
CA LYS A 283 -11.76 7.56 -11.23
C LYS A 283 -10.79 6.99 -12.27
N VAL A 284 -9.49 7.27 -12.13
CA VAL A 284 -8.45 6.83 -13.06
C VAL A 284 -8.09 5.36 -12.83
N ILE A 285 -8.00 4.96 -11.56
CA ILE A 285 -7.61 3.60 -11.17
C ILE A 285 -8.79 2.67 -11.00
N ALA A 286 -10.00 3.21 -10.73
CA ALA A 286 -11.19 2.39 -10.66
C ALA A 286 -11.15 1.65 -11.98
N PRO A 287 -11.05 0.31 -11.94
CA PRO A 287 -11.21 -0.45 -13.16
C PRO A 287 -12.51 0.09 -13.70
N GLU A 288 -12.43 0.68 -14.90
CA GLU A 288 -13.58 1.18 -15.65
C GLU A 288 -14.64 0.12 -15.35
N LYS A 289 -15.77 0.51 -14.71
CA LYS A 289 -16.79 -0.44 -14.24
C LYS A 289 -17.45 -1.05 -15.47
N VAL A 290 -16.65 -1.82 -16.17
CA VAL A 290 -16.92 -2.57 -17.34
C VAL A 290 -17.49 -3.81 -16.72
N ASP A 291 -18.81 -3.85 -16.69
CA ASP A 291 -19.52 -5.07 -16.34
C ASP A 291 -18.97 -6.22 -17.20
N TYR A 292 -19.08 -7.44 -16.67
CA TYR A 292 -18.55 -8.62 -17.33
C TYR A 292 -19.00 -8.75 -18.80
N ALA A 293 -20.23 -8.35 -19.13
CA ALA A 293 -20.73 -8.42 -20.51
C ALA A 293 -20.03 -7.42 -21.43
N THR A 294 -19.83 -6.18 -20.97
CA THR A 294 -19.08 -5.15 -21.71
C THR A 294 -17.63 -5.58 -21.93
N ALA A 295 -16.94 -6.08 -20.89
CA ALA A 295 -15.54 -6.52 -20.99
C ALA A 295 -15.40 -7.66 -22.01
N ARG A 296 -16.39 -8.57 -22.00
CA ARG A 296 -16.44 -9.71 -22.92
C ARG A 296 -16.61 -9.25 -24.36
N VAL A 297 -17.48 -8.27 -24.61
CA VAL A 297 -17.70 -7.68 -25.94
C VAL A 297 -16.45 -6.94 -26.42
N GLU A 298 -15.76 -6.22 -25.54
CA GLU A 298 -14.55 -5.50 -25.88
C GLU A 298 -13.39 -6.43 -26.23
N LEU A 299 -13.17 -7.50 -25.45
CA LEU A 299 -12.18 -8.51 -25.77
C LEU A 299 -12.48 -9.18 -27.12
N LEU A 300 -13.75 -9.52 -27.39
CA LEU A 300 -14.16 -10.06 -28.69
C LEU A 300 -13.85 -9.11 -29.85
N ARG A 301 -14.09 -7.80 -29.66
CA ARG A 301 -13.78 -6.78 -30.67
C ARG A 301 -12.27 -6.66 -30.88
N ALA A 302 -11.48 -6.67 -29.80
CA ALA A 302 -10.03 -6.60 -29.85
C ALA A 302 -9.44 -7.81 -30.58
N ILE A 303 -9.86 -9.04 -30.26
CA ILE A 303 -9.45 -10.26 -30.98
C ILE A 303 -9.80 -10.18 -32.47
N LYS A 304 -11.01 -9.71 -32.82
CA LYS A 304 -11.42 -9.54 -34.23
C LYS A 304 -10.56 -8.52 -34.97
N ARG A 305 -10.19 -7.42 -34.33
CA ARG A 305 -9.27 -6.41 -34.90
C ARG A 305 -7.87 -6.99 -35.08
N ALA A 306 -7.34 -7.64 -34.05
CA ALA A 306 -6.01 -8.22 -34.07
C ALA A 306 -5.86 -9.30 -35.16
N ARG A 307 -6.90 -10.11 -35.41
CA ARG A 307 -6.94 -11.07 -36.54
C ARG A 307 -6.91 -10.41 -37.92
N LYS A 308 -7.43 -9.18 -38.06
CA LYS A 308 -7.44 -8.45 -39.35
C LYS A 308 -6.12 -7.74 -39.62
N VAL A 309 -5.52 -7.13 -38.59
CA VAL A 309 -4.32 -6.28 -38.72
C VAL A 309 -3.02 -7.07 -38.51
N GLY A 310 -3.08 -8.21 -37.83
CA GLY A 310 -1.97 -9.14 -37.65
C GLY A 310 -0.98 -8.79 -36.55
N LEU A 311 -1.18 -7.72 -35.77
CA LEU A 311 -0.10 -7.13 -34.94
C LEU A 311 -0.52 -6.40 -33.64
N HIS A 312 -1.55 -6.84 -32.91
CA HIS A 312 -1.96 -6.17 -31.65
C HIS A 312 -2.11 -7.14 -30.47
N THR A 313 -0.99 -7.55 -29.87
CA THR A 313 -0.96 -8.39 -28.65
C THR A 313 -1.35 -7.60 -27.41
N GLU A 314 -0.83 -6.38 -27.25
CA GLU A 314 -1.04 -5.54 -26.05
C GLU A 314 -2.50 -5.18 -25.81
N GLU A 315 -3.25 -4.78 -26.84
CA GLU A 315 -4.68 -4.43 -26.69
C GLU A 315 -5.50 -5.64 -26.23
N VAL A 316 -5.21 -6.84 -26.75
CA VAL A 316 -5.93 -8.06 -26.38
C VAL A 316 -5.55 -8.52 -24.99
N THR A 317 -4.28 -8.41 -24.59
CA THR A 317 -3.83 -8.68 -23.22
C THR A 317 -4.54 -7.76 -22.23
N ALA A 318 -4.54 -6.44 -22.46
CA ALA A 318 -5.20 -5.47 -21.59
C ALA A 318 -6.71 -5.72 -21.45
N ARG A 319 -7.39 -6.07 -22.56
CA ARG A 319 -8.84 -6.40 -22.52
C ARG A 319 -9.12 -7.76 -21.90
N LEU A 320 -8.20 -8.72 -21.99
CA LEU A 320 -8.32 -10.01 -21.31
C LEU A 320 -8.22 -9.82 -19.80
N GLU A 321 -7.24 -9.06 -19.33
CA GLU A 321 -7.12 -8.72 -17.91
C GLU A 321 -8.35 -7.97 -17.40
N ALA A 322 -8.89 -7.02 -18.19
CA ALA A 322 -10.12 -6.32 -17.84
C ALA A 322 -11.30 -7.28 -17.71
N LEU A 323 -11.40 -8.29 -18.58
CA LEU A 323 -12.43 -9.34 -18.48
C LEU A 323 -12.27 -10.19 -17.23
N ASN A 324 -11.05 -10.63 -16.90
CA ASN A 324 -10.79 -11.44 -15.70
C ASN A 324 -11.15 -10.65 -14.44
N ARG A 325 -10.70 -9.39 -14.33
CA ARG A 325 -11.07 -8.50 -13.21
C ARG A 325 -12.59 -8.29 -13.11
N ALA A 326 -13.28 -8.14 -14.24
CA ALA A 326 -14.73 -7.99 -14.27
C ALA A 326 -15.46 -9.29 -13.86
N PHE A 327 -14.90 -10.46 -14.19
CA PHE A 327 -15.40 -11.77 -13.80
C PHE A 327 -15.28 -11.97 -12.29
N ASP A 328 -14.10 -11.76 -11.72
CA ASP A 328 -13.84 -11.92 -10.29
C ASP A 328 -14.79 -11.04 -9.48
N LYS A 329 -14.87 -9.76 -9.85
CA LYS A 329 -15.72 -8.78 -9.16
C LYS A 329 -17.22 -9.07 -9.28
N THR A 330 -17.69 -9.52 -10.44
CA THR A 330 -19.14 -9.67 -10.67
C THR A 330 -19.65 -11.03 -10.21
N ILE A 331 -18.85 -12.08 -10.38
CA ILE A 331 -19.27 -13.47 -10.18
C ILE A 331 -18.64 -14.04 -8.91
N VAL A 332 -17.31 -14.00 -8.78
CA VAL A 332 -16.61 -14.61 -7.63
C VAL A 332 -16.97 -13.88 -6.33
N ASP A 333 -16.86 -12.54 -6.29
CA ASP A 333 -17.21 -11.75 -5.10
C ASP A 333 -18.70 -11.86 -4.72
N ALA A 334 -19.59 -12.08 -5.69
CA ALA A 334 -21.00 -12.33 -5.40
C ALA A 334 -21.17 -13.68 -4.69
N ILE A 335 -20.51 -14.73 -5.18
CA ILE A 335 -20.54 -16.07 -4.56
C ILE A 335 -19.87 -16.06 -3.18
N ILE A 336 -18.76 -15.34 -3.00
CA ILE A 336 -18.11 -15.20 -1.69
C ILE A 336 -19.02 -14.49 -0.70
N ARG A 337 -19.72 -13.42 -1.10
CA ARG A 337 -20.71 -12.76 -0.23
C ARG A 337 -21.85 -13.68 0.17
N ASP A 338 -22.35 -14.48 -0.77
CA ASP A 338 -23.38 -15.49 -0.48
C ASP A 338 -22.83 -16.60 0.45
N THR A 339 -21.57 -16.99 0.29
CA THR A 339 -20.85 -17.92 1.19
C THR A 339 -20.83 -17.38 2.62
N MET A 340 -20.40 -16.13 2.81
CA MET A 340 -20.32 -15.51 4.13
C MET A 340 -21.69 -15.33 4.78
N SER A 341 -22.75 -15.21 3.97
CA SER A 341 -24.14 -15.09 4.42
C SER A 341 -24.82 -16.43 4.71
N ALA A 342 -24.23 -17.56 4.31
CA ALA A 342 -24.81 -18.88 4.54
C ALA A 342 -24.74 -19.28 6.02
N SER A 343 -25.88 -19.72 6.55
CA SER A 343 -26.06 -20.10 7.95
C SER A 343 -25.47 -21.46 8.30
N ASP A 344 -25.37 -22.39 7.34
CA ASP A 344 -24.85 -23.73 7.52
C ASP A 344 -23.52 -23.97 6.78
N SER A 345 -22.69 -24.86 7.35
CA SER A 345 -21.37 -25.18 6.81
C SER A 345 -21.43 -25.85 5.44
N VAL A 346 -22.48 -26.63 5.15
CA VAL A 346 -22.63 -27.29 3.85
C VAL A 346 -22.97 -26.27 2.76
N GLY A 347 -23.86 -25.31 3.05
CA GLY A 347 -24.14 -24.17 2.17
C GLY A 347 -22.87 -23.39 1.83
N ARG A 348 -22.02 -23.10 2.83
CA ARG A 348 -20.71 -22.44 2.60
C ARG A 348 -19.82 -23.24 1.66
N SER A 349 -19.64 -24.53 1.93
CA SER A 349 -18.82 -25.41 1.08
C SER A 349 -19.36 -25.51 -0.35
N LEU A 350 -20.68 -25.53 -0.53
CA LEU A 350 -21.32 -25.55 -1.85
C LEU A 350 -21.08 -24.25 -2.63
N PHE A 351 -21.14 -23.09 -1.98
CA PHE A 351 -20.81 -21.82 -2.64
C PHE A 351 -19.32 -21.74 -3.01
N LEU A 352 -18.40 -22.16 -2.13
CA LEU A 352 -16.97 -22.22 -2.47
C LEU A 352 -16.71 -23.12 -3.68
N ALA A 353 -17.30 -24.33 -3.71
CA ALA A 353 -17.20 -25.23 -4.86
C ALA A 353 -17.81 -24.63 -6.14
N ALA A 354 -18.87 -23.80 -6.02
CA ALA A 354 -19.43 -23.08 -7.16
C ALA A 354 -18.48 -22.00 -7.69
N ALA A 355 -17.77 -21.28 -6.81
CA ALA A 355 -16.76 -20.30 -7.20
C ALA A 355 -15.63 -20.96 -7.98
N GLU A 356 -15.06 -22.07 -7.46
CA GLU A 356 -14.02 -22.84 -8.13
C GLU A 356 -14.46 -23.36 -9.52
N LEU A 357 -15.68 -23.92 -9.62
CA LEU A 357 -16.22 -24.40 -10.90
C LEU A 357 -16.47 -23.26 -11.88
N MET A 358 -16.94 -22.10 -11.42
CA MET A 358 -17.14 -20.91 -12.26
C MET A 358 -15.81 -20.38 -12.77
N GLU A 359 -14.79 -20.32 -11.94
CA GLU A 359 -13.44 -19.90 -12.32
C GLU A 359 -12.83 -20.86 -13.36
N HIS A 360 -12.98 -22.17 -13.14
CA HIS A 360 -12.55 -23.18 -14.12
C HIS A 360 -13.31 -23.05 -15.45
N TRP A 361 -14.62 -22.80 -15.40
CA TRP A 361 -15.44 -22.54 -16.60
C TRP A 361 -14.97 -21.29 -17.35
N HIS A 362 -14.65 -20.22 -16.63
CA HIS A 362 -14.17 -18.97 -17.20
C HIS A 362 -12.85 -19.17 -17.92
N HIS A 363 -11.84 -19.74 -17.25
CA HIS A 363 -10.50 -20.00 -17.79
C HIS A 363 -10.48 -20.99 -18.94
N SER A 364 -11.42 -21.94 -18.98
CA SER A 364 -11.61 -22.89 -20.08
C SER A 364 -12.48 -22.35 -21.22
N SER A 365 -13.03 -21.14 -21.10
CA SER A 365 -13.87 -20.56 -22.14
C SER A 365 -13.09 -20.32 -23.43
N GLU A 366 -13.76 -20.55 -24.57
CA GLU A 366 -13.13 -20.40 -25.89
C GLU A 366 -12.60 -18.98 -26.13
N LEU A 367 -13.27 -17.99 -25.54
CA LEU A 367 -12.85 -16.60 -25.63
C LEU A 367 -11.48 -16.37 -24.97
N ILE A 368 -11.28 -16.87 -23.74
CA ILE A 368 -10.01 -16.74 -23.02
C ILE A 368 -8.93 -17.56 -23.73
N LEU A 369 -9.24 -18.80 -24.11
CA LEU A 369 -8.30 -19.64 -24.85
C LEU A 369 -7.89 -19.03 -26.20
N SER A 370 -8.78 -18.26 -26.84
CA SER A 370 -8.47 -17.53 -28.08
C SER A 370 -7.62 -16.28 -27.84
N ALA A 371 -7.64 -15.70 -26.64
CA ALA A 371 -6.86 -14.53 -26.26
C ALA A 371 -5.46 -14.89 -25.72
N LYS A 372 -5.31 -16.03 -25.03
CA LYS A 372 -4.05 -16.50 -24.42
C LYS A 372 -2.84 -16.54 -25.38
N PRO A 373 -2.94 -17.01 -26.64
CA PRO A 373 -1.80 -16.99 -27.55
C PRO A 373 -1.20 -15.59 -27.75
N SER A 374 -1.99 -14.53 -27.64
CA SER A 374 -1.53 -13.15 -27.76
C SER A 374 -0.72 -12.69 -26.56
N HIS A 375 -1.08 -13.18 -25.38
CA HIS A 375 -0.31 -12.97 -24.17
C HIS A 375 1.08 -13.62 -24.28
N ASP A 376 1.16 -14.78 -24.94
CA ASP A 376 2.40 -15.54 -25.18
C ASP A 376 3.18 -15.10 -26.45
N GLY A 377 2.76 -14.03 -27.14
CA GLY A 377 3.40 -13.56 -28.39
C GLY A 377 3.21 -14.48 -29.61
N ARG A 378 2.24 -15.39 -29.58
CA ARG A 378 1.92 -16.35 -30.66
C ARG A 378 0.78 -15.85 -31.55
N LEU A 379 0.86 -16.16 -32.85
CA LEU A 379 -0.20 -15.83 -33.82
C LEU A 379 -1.53 -16.51 -33.50
N TYR A 380 -2.64 -15.81 -33.74
CA TYR A 380 -3.99 -16.35 -33.56
C TYR A 380 -4.23 -17.57 -34.45
N LYS A 381 -4.49 -18.71 -33.83
CA LYS A 381 -5.04 -19.86 -34.54
C LYS A 381 -6.55 -19.64 -34.72
N ARG A 382 -7.10 -20.08 -35.86
CA ARG A 382 -8.56 -20.15 -36.06
C ARG A 382 -9.20 -20.97 -34.94
N GLU A 383 -10.47 -20.69 -34.66
CA GLU A 383 -11.30 -21.50 -33.73
C GLU A 383 -11.05 -22.98 -34.04
N LYS A 384 -10.44 -23.66 -33.07
CA LYS A 384 -10.32 -25.11 -33.13
C LYS A 384 -11.68 -25.65 -32.72
N VAL A 385 -12.20 -26.58 -33.52
CA VAL A 385 -13.31 -27.43 -33.10
C VAL A 385 -12.90 -28.08 -31.77
N LEU A 386 -13.73 -27.87 -30.74
CA LEU A 386 -13.51 -28.45 -29.41
C LEU A 386 -13.32 -29.95 -29.56
N GLN A 387 -12.25 -30.46 -28.96
CA GLN A 387 -12.06 -31.90 -28.89
C GLN A 387 -13.15 -32.52 -28.02
N PRO A 388 -13.55 -33.78 -28.28
CA PRO A 388 -14.56 -34.47 -27.47
C PRO A 388 -14.27 -34.43 -25.96
N GLU A 389 -12.99 -34.48 -25.58
CA GLU A 389 -12.52 -34.41 -24.18
C GLU A 389 -12.80 -33.02 -23.55
N GLU A 390 -12.48 -31.94 -24.26
CA GLU A 390 -12.73 -30.56 -23.80
C GLU A 390 -14.24 -30.30 -23.65
N MET A 391 -15.05 -30.83 -24.57
CA MET A 391 -16.50 -30.74 -24.49
C MET A 391 -17.04 -31.53 -23.29
N ALA A 392 -16.51 -32.75 -23.06
CA ALA A 392 -16.89 -33.56 -21.90
C ALA A 392 -16.53 -32.86 -20.59
N GLU A 393 -15.37 -32.22 -20.51
CA GLU A 393 -14.96 -31.43 -19.34
C GLU A 393 -15.90 -30.25 -19.08
N ARG A 394 -16.22 -29.45 -20.10
CA ARG A 394 -17.19 -28.34 -19.97
C ARG A 394 -18.56 -28.82 -19.50
N LEU A 395 -19.03 -29.97 -19.99
CA LEU A 395 -20.27 -30.58 -19.52
C LEU A 395 -20.18 -31.02 -18.05
N ARG A 396 -19.03 -31.52 -17.58
CA ARG A 396 -18.85 -31.86 -16.16
C ARG A 396 -19.00 -30.63 -15.26
N VAL A 397 -18.39 -29.50 -15.65
CA VAL A 397 -18.46 -28.24 -14.90
C VAL A 397 -19.90 -27.73 -14.81
N VAL A 398 -20.59 -27.65 -15.95
CA VAL A 398 -22.00 -27.21 -16.00
C VAL A 398 -22.89 -28.14 -15.16
N ASN A 399 -22.71 -29.45 -15.28
CA ASN A 399 -23.46 -30.41 -14.47
C ASN A 399 -23.16 -30.27 -12.98
N GLY A 400 -21.92 -29.97 -12.59
CA GLY A 400 -21.54 -29.66 -11.22
C GLY A 400 -22.27 -28.43 -10.67
N LEU A 401 -22.25 -27.33 -11.41
CA LEU A 401 -22.97 -26.10 -11.06
C LEU A 401 -24.48 -26.31 -10.94
N VAL A 402 -25.10 -27.08 -11.85
CA VAL A 402 -26.53 -27.41 -11.78
C VAL A 402 -26.85 -28.25 -10.55
N LYS A 403 -25.99 -29.20 -10.17
CA LYS A 403 -26.16 -30.00 -8.95
C LYS A 403 -26.06 -29.11 -7.70
N ILE A 404 -25.06 -28.25 -7.63
CA ILE A 404 -24.88 -27.29 -6.52
C ILE A 404 -26.12 -26.40 -6.39
N GLN A 405 -26.60 -25.82 -7.50
CA GLN A 405 -27.76 -24.94 -7.48
C GLN A 405 -29.04 -25.65 -7.00
N ARG A 406 -29.26 -26.90 -7.42
CA ARG A 406 -30.40 -27.71 -6.95
C ARG A 406 -30.33 -27.97 -5.46
N GLU A 407 -29.15 -28.26 -4.94
CA GLU A 407 -28.94 -28.51 -3.51
C GLU A 407 -29.12 -27.23 -2.68
N LEU A 408 -28.56 -26.10 -3.12
CA LEU A 408 -28.78 -24.80 -2.51
C LEU A 408 -30.28 -24.41 -2.52
N THR A 409 -31.01 -24.73 -3.58
CA THR A 409 -32.45 -24.44 -3.68
C THR A 409 -33.29 -25.30 -2.74
N ARG A 410 -32.93 -26.57 -2.55
CA ARG A 410 -33.63 -27.49 -1.62
C ARG A 410 -33.48 -27.10 -0.15
N ARG A 411 -32.44 -26.32 0.16
CA ARG A 411 -32.09 -25.88 1.52
C ARG A 411 -32.72 -24.55 1.90
N LYS A 412 -33.25 -23.80 0.93
CA LYS A 412 -34.12 -22.65 1.17
C LYS A 412 -35.53 -23.13 1.46
#